data_AF-A0A351I490-F1
#
_entry.id   AF-A0A351I490-F1
#
_cell.length_a   1.000
_cell.length_b   1.000
_cell.length_c   1.000
_cell.angle_alpha   90.00
_cell.angle_beta   90.00
_cell.angle_gamma   90.00
#
_symmetry.space_group_name_H-M   'P 1'
#
loop_
_entity.id
_entity.type
_entity.pdbx_description
1 polymer ?
#
loop_
_entity_poly.entity_id
_entity_poly.type
_entity_poly.pdbx_seq_one_letter_code
_entity_poly.pdbx_strand_id
1 'polypeptide(L)'
;MSRRARGAHLHTIQPAQLFRQSATAGPWPIHQKARSLDLAERERRVDRFSRISPLSGVGRKRLRTCRWNVRFDWRQADGSVPASANPYVVRCVHRIMRKSINWRLFFVLWAVATLSTLALFPYLIAAGMLNLAQLPIPLSAIIRVELTKGALIFGPVALLGLFLAERVGFGAPYLGAWLNRRPVPEGLRRSLLTALALGGTAGAIVLALDLAVFNPALSAQLGAVTQPPPWAGLLASFYGAVSEEILLRLGLMTAVVWATGLVKAAPDGQPTAVRVWIAIAIASVAFGLGHLPATAKVLELTPLVIGRALLLNGIPGIAYGWLYWRHGFEAAMAGHFASDVVLHVLAPSISRMIVPAQG
;
A
#
# COMPACT_ATOMS: atom_id res chain seq x y z
N MET A 1 18.88 -32.82 62.37
CA MET A 1 17.98 -31.70 62.00
C MET A 1 18.00 -31.58 60.47
N SER A 2 16.95 -32.02 59.77
CA SER A 2 15.97 -31.15 59.07
C SER A 2 16.64 -30.30 57.97
N ARG A 3 16.38 -30.42 56.65
CA ARG A 3 15.17 -30.78 55.91
C ARG A 3 15.51 -31.17 54.46
N ARG A 4 14.59 -31.93 53.87
CA ARG A 4 14.53 -32.57 52.54
C ARG A 4 14.90 -31.69 51.34
N ALA A 5 15.61 -32.34 50.41
CA ALA A 5 15.68 -32.02 48.99
C ALA A 5 14.27 -31.91 48.36
N ARG A 6 14.07 -30.88 47.54
CA ARG A 6 13.01 -30.81 46.55
C ARG A 6 13.63 -30.40 45.21
N GLY A 7 13.47 -31.28 44.22
CA GLY A 7 13.96 -31.08 42.87
C GLY A 7 13.33 -29.87 42.20
N ALA A 8 14.15 -29.12 41.50
CA ALA A 8 13.69 -28.12 40.55
C ALA A 8 13.24 -28.84 39.28
N HIS A 9 11.93 -28.92 39.07
CA HIS A 9 11.35 -29.26 37.79
C HIS A 9 11.67 -28.13 36.80
N LEU A 10 12.48 -28.44 35.79
CA LEU A 10 12.56 -27.68 34.55
C LEU A 10 11.19 -27.73 33.87
N HIS A 11 10.43 -26.65 33.98
CA HIS A 11 9.24 -26.46 33.16
C HIS A 11 9.69 -26.16 31.72
N THR A 12 9.53 -27.16 30.87
CA THR A 12 9.43 -27.04 29.43
C THR A 12 8.27 -26.10 29.09
N ILE A 13 8.59 -24.87 28.70
CA ILE A 13 7.62 -23.92 28.17
C ILE A 13 7.27 -24.34 26.74
N GLN A 14 6.02 -24.77 26.54
CA GLN A 14 5.47 -25.09 25.22
C GLN A 14 5.45 -23.84 24.30
N PRO A 15 5.72 -23.97 22.99
CA PRO A 15 5.76 -22.85 22.04
C PRO A 15 4.40 -22.14 21.77
N ALA A 16 3.32 -22.51 22.46
CA ALA A 16 1.95 -22.10 22.12
C ALA A 16 1.47 -20.80 22.79
N GLN A 17 2.28 -20.16 23.65
CA GLN A 17 1.87 -18.97 24.41
C GLN A 17 2.46 -17.63 23.94
N LEU A 18 3.47 -17.63 23.06
CA LEU A 18 3.99 -16.38 22.46
C LEU A 18 3.13 -15.84 21.31
N PHE A 19 2.21 -16.64 20.76
CA PHE A 19 1.35 -16.26 19.63
C PHE A 19 0.03 -15.57 20.03
N ARG A 20 -0.23 -15.37 21.33
CA ARG A 20 -1.52 -14.86 21.82
C ARG A 20 -1.52 -13.39 22.25
N GLN A 21 -0.36 -12.74 22.32
CA GLN A 21 -0.25 -11.31 22.68
C GLN A 21 -0.15 -10.36 21.48
N SER A 22 0.06 -10.86 20.25
CA SER A 22 0.05 -10.04 19.03
C SER A 22 -1.34 -9.88 18.39
N ALA A 23 -2.39 -10.49 18.97
CA ALA A 23 -3.73 -10.59 18.38
C ALA A 23 -4.78 -9.60 18.92
N THR A 24 -4.42 -8.64 19.78
CA THR A 24 -5.38 -7.68 20.37
C THR A 24 -5.28 -6.25 19.85
N ALA A 25 -4.38 -5.96 18.90
CA ALA A 25 -4.34 -4.67 18.20
C ALA A 25 -5.30 -4.66 17.00
N GLY A 26 -6.61 -4.59 17.29
CA GLY A 26 -7.64 -4.35 16.28
C GLY A 26 -7.39 -3.06 15.47
N PRO A 27 -8.01 -2.89 14.29
CA PRO A 27 -7.82 -1.69 13.48
C PRO A 27 -8.42 -0.46 14.18
N TRP A 28 -7.54 0.44 14.65
CA TRP A 28 -7.73 1.86 14.95
C TRP A 28 -8.90 2.31 15.88
N PRO A 29 -8.62 2.91 17.07
CA PRO A 29 -9.62 3.50 17.97
C PRO A 29 -10.40 4.71 17.41
N ILE A 30 -9.89 5.40 16.39
CA ILE A 30 -10.47 6.69 15.95
C ILE A 30 -11.78 6.48 15.16
N HIS A 31 -11.95 5.32 14.51
CA HIS A 31 -13.22 4.99 13.87
C HIS A 31 -14.34 4.73 14.89
N GLN A 32 -14.03 4.26 16.11
CA GLN A 32 -15.03 4.11 17.16
C GLN A 32 -15.43 5.47 17.73
N LYS A 33 -14.47 6.39 17.93
CA LYS A 33 -14.75 7.71 18.53
C LYS A 33 -15.52 8.62 17.57
N ALA A 34 -15.13 8.69 16.29
CA ALA A 34 -15.89 9.41 15.27
C ALA A 34 -17.28 8.80 15.03
N ARG A 35 -17.41 7.48 15.12
CA ARG A 35 -18.71 6.79 15.05
C ARG A 35 -19.56 7.05 16.30
N SER A 36 -18.98 7.18 17.48
CA SER A 36 -19.71 7.53 18.72
C SER A 36 -20.22 8.98 18.70
N LEU A 37 -19.44 9.91 18.12
CA LEU A 37 -19.85 11.30 17.95
C LEU A 37 -20.91 11.45 16.87
N ASP A 38 -20.78 10.77 15.72
CA ASP A 38 -21.81 10.76 14.66
C ASP A 38 -23.09 10.02 15.11
N LEU A 39 -22.99 8.98 15.96
CA LEU A 39 -24.14 8.33 16.59
C LEU A 39 -24.85 9.25 17.60
N ALA A 40 -24.12 9.94 18.48
CA ALA A 40 -24.70 10.89 19.43
C ALA A 40 -25.33 12.12 18.73
N GLU A 41 -24.72 12.58 17.63
CA GLU A 41 -25.27 13.66 16.79
C GLU A 41 -26.54 13.20 16.05
N ARG A 42 -26.58 11.93 15.61
CA ARG A 42 -27.75 11.31 14.96
C ARG A 42 -28.87 10.98 15.94
N GLU A 43 -28.56 10.51 17.16
CA GLU A 43 -29.55 10.30 18.22
C GLU A 43 -30.21 11.63 18.61
N ARG A 44 -29.45 12.72 18.75
CA ARG A 44 -30.00 14.07 18.95
C ARG A 44 -30.84 14.59 17.80
N ARG A 45 -30.62 14.11 16.56
CA ARG A 45 -31.38 14.48 15.37
C ARG A 45 -32.64 13.61 15.19
N VAL A 46 -32.61 12.36 15.66
CA VAL A 46 -33.78 11.47 15.76
C VAL A 46 -34.70 11.89 16.90
N ASP A 47 -34.16 12.31 18.05
CA ASP A 47 -34.95 12.86 19.18
C ASP A 47 -35.66 14.17 18.85
N ARG A 48 -35.16 14.91 17.85
CA ARG A 48 -35.82 16.12 17.33
C ARG A 48 -36.95 15.79 16.34
N PHE A 49 -36.95 14.59 15.78
CA PHE A 49 -37.97 14.08 14.84
C PHE A 49 -39.02 13.17 15.49
N SER A 50 -38.78 12.69 16.71
CA SER A 50 -39.69 11.81 17.46
C SER A 50 -40.74 12.55 18.30
N ARG A 51 -40.87 13.88 18.18
CA ARG A 51 -42.02 14.64 18.75
C ARG A 51 -43.28 14.63 17.88
N ILE A 52 -43.37 13.74 16.90
CA ILE A 52 -44.59 13.51 16.12
C ILE A 52 -44.86 12.00 16.15
N SER A 53 -45.83 11.63 16.99
CA SER A 53 -46.51 10.33 17.12
C SER A 53 -45.80 9.21 17.91
N PRO A 54 -46.45 8.64 18.95
CA PRO A 54 -45.93 7.52 19.72
C PRO A 54 -46.38 6.20 19.07
N LEU A 55 -45.44 5.33 18.72
CA LEU A 55 -45.74 3.91 18.56
C LEU A 55 -44.87 3.08 19.52
N SER A 56 -45.62 2.29 20.28
CA SER A 56 -45.29 1.45 21.41
C SER A 56 -44.25 0.36 21.11
N GLY A 57 -43.61 -0.10 22.18
CA GLY A 57 -42.40 -0.89 22.16
C GLY A 57 -42.49 -2.28 21.52
N VAL A 58 -41.37 -2.71 20.95
CA VAL A 58 -40.96 -4.12 20.87
C VAL A 58 -39.42 -4.20 20.91
N GLY A 59 -38.90 -4.80 21.98
CA GLY A 59 -37.86 -5.83 21.91
C GLY A 59 -36.43 -5.45 21.54
N ARG A 60 -35.61 -5.11 22.55
CA ARG A 60 -34.18 -5.47 22.56
C ARG A 60 -34.07 -7.01 22.53
N LYS A 61 -33.70 -7.61 21.39
CA LYS A 61 -32.97 -8.91 21.28
C LYS A 61 -33.02 -9.44 19.83
N ARG A 62 -31.85 -9.46 19.17
CA ARG A 62 -31.31 -10.53 18.28
C ARG A 62 -30.35 -9.94 17.23
N LEU A 63 -29.07 -9.91 17.59
CA LEU A 63 -27.96 -9.85 16.63
C LEU A 63 -27.55 -11.30 16.32
N ARG A 64 -28.14 -11.94 15.30
CA ARG A 64 -27.60 -13.20 14.76
C ARG A 64 -27.91 -13.35 13.26
N THR A 65 -26.83 -13.58 12.51
CA THR A 65 -26.68 -14.35 11.25
C THR A 65 -27.34 -13.83 9.97
N CYS A 66 -26.52 -13.35 9.02
CA CYS A 66 -26.85 -13.32 7.59
C CYS A 66 -26.81 -14.76 7.04
N ARG A 67 -27.97 -15.33 6.69
CA ARG A 67 -28.08 -16.53 5.85
C ARG A 67 -28.65 -16.07 4.51
N TRP A 68 -27.90 -16.24 3.43
CA TRP A 68 -28.35 -15.92 2.08
C TRP A 68 -29.28 -17.03 1.60
N ASN A 69 -30.57 -16.73 1.45
CA ASN A 69 -31.50 -17.57 0.70
C ASN A 69 -32.64 -16.70 0.17
N VAL A 70 -32.39 -15.95 -0.92
CA VAL A 70 -33.46 -15.36 -1.73
C VAL A 70 -33.01 -15.42 -3.19
N ARG A 71 -33.74 -16.20 -4.02
CA ARG A 71 -33.66 -16.14 -5.48
C ARG A 71 -34.26 -14.80 -5.92
N PHE A 72 -33.51 -14.00 -6.68
CA PHE A 72 -34.01 -12.78 -7.28
C PHE A 72 -34.77 -13.13 -8.56
N ASP A 73 -36.08 -12.86 -8.60
CA ASP A 73 -36.88 -12.90 -9.82
C ASP A 73 -36.92 -11.48 -10.41
N TRP A 74 -36.47 -11.33 -11.64
CA TRP A 74 -36.27 -10.03 -12.31
C TRP A 74 -37.54 -9.47 -12.96
N ARG A 75 -38.72 -10.12 -12.82
CA ARG A 75 -39.96 -9.74 -13.52
C ARG A 75 -40.81 -8.64 -12.85
N GLN A 76 -40.43 -8.09 -11.69
CA GLN A 76 -41.17 -6.99 -11.06
C GLN A 76 -40.29 -5.75 -10.93
N ALA A 77 -40.25 -4.96 -12.01
CA ALA A 77 -39.60 -3.66 -12.07
C ALA A 77 -40.66 -2.54 -12.05
N ASP A 78 -41.49 -2.49 -11.00
CA ASP A 78 -42.46 -1.41 -10.79
C ASP A 78 -42.03 -0.43 -9.69
N GLY A 79 -40.72 -0.29 -9.43
CA GLY A 79 -40.20 0.73 -8.51
C GLY A 79 -40.67 0.62 -7.05
N SER A 80 -41.53 -0.34 -6.72
CA SER A 80 -42.00 -0.58 -5.37
C SER A 80 -41.07 -1.59 -4.68
N VAL A 81 -40.45 -1.17 -3.58
CA VAL A 81 -39.61 -2.07 -2.77
C VAL A 81 -40.55 -3.05 -2.06
N PRO A 82 -40.38 -4.38 -2.22
CA PRO A 82 -41.23 -5.34 -1.52
C PRO A 82 -41.12 -5.13 -0.01
N ALA A 83 -42.26 -5.08 0.69
CA ALA A 83 -42.31 -4.90 2.14
C ALA A 83 -41.57 -6.00 2.94
N SER A 84 -41.20 -7.11 2.27
CA SER A 84 -40.39 -8.22 2.80
C SER A 84 -38.88 -8.06 2.59
N ALA A 85 -38.42 -7.01 1.91
CA ALA A 85 -37.01 -6.75 1.70
C ALA A 85 -36.35 -6.37 3.04
N ASN A 86 -35.48 -7.25 3.54
CA ASN A 86 -34.75 -7.02 4.79
C ASN A 86 -34.00 -5.66 4.71
N PRO A 87 -34.33 -4.68 5.57
CA PRO A 87 -33.79 -3.31 5.50
C PRO A 87 -32.26 -3.26 5.66
N TYR A 88 -31.63 -4.33 6.14
CA TYR A 88 -30.17 -4.49 6.19
C TYR A 88 -29.54 -4.83 4.83
N VAL A 89 -30.22 -5.60 3.97
CA VAL A 89 -29.73 -5.95 2.63
C VAL A 89 -29.76 -4.73 1.71
N VAL A 90 -30.84 -3.93 1.79
CA VAL A 90 -30.97 -2.67 1.04
C VAL A 90 -29.92 -1.66 1.48
N ARG A 91 -29.62 -1.52 2.78
CA ARG A 91 -28.55 -0.63 3.27
C ARG A 91 -27.14 -1.05 2.84
N CYS A 92 -26.88 -2.36 2.71
CA CYS A 92 -25.56 -2.86 2.34
C CYS A 92 -25.26 -2.57 0.86
N VAL A 93 -26.21 -2.86 -0.02
CA VAL A 93 -26.12 -2.55 -1.46
C VAL A 93 -26.07 -1.03 -1.68
N HIS A 94 -26.89 -0.25 -0.96
CA HIS A 94 -26.90 1.21 -1.11
C HIS A 94 -25.61 1.88 -0.60
N ARG A 95 -24.90 1.27 0.36
CA ARG A 95 -23.59 1.74 0.88
C ARG A 95 -22.42 1.43 -0.06
N ILE A 96 -22.50 0.34 -0.82
CA ILE A 96 -21.51 -0.01 -1.86
C ILE A 96 -21.65 0.92 -3.08
N MET A 97 -22.88 1.41 -3.35
CA MET A 97 -23.21 2.25 -4.52
C MET A 97 -23.00 3.76 -4.31
N ARG A 98 -22.82 4.25 -3.07
CA ARG A 98 -22.81 5.70 -2.75
C ARG A 98 -21.47 6.34 -2.43
N LYS A 99 -20.35 5.61 -2.49
CA LYS A 99 -19.05 6.27 -2.36
C LYS A 99 -18.58 6.75 -3.72
N SER A 100 -18.64 8.07 -3.90
CA SER A 100 -18.15 8.76 -5.08
C SER A 100 -16.62 8.84 -5.03
N ILE A 101 -15.96 8.53 -6.15
CA ILE A 101 -14.52 8.71 -6.31
C ILE A 101 -14.13 10.15 -5.97
N ASN A 102 -13.07 10.31 -5.18
CA ASN A 102 -12.47 11.61 -4.92
C ASN A 102 -11.69 12.09 -6.15
N TRP A 103 -12.39 12.79 -7.06
CA TRP A 103 -11.82 13.27 -8.32
C TRP A 103 -10.61 14.18 -8.16
N ARG A 104 -10.56 15.01 -7.11
CA ARG A 104 -9.39 15.87 -6.85
C ARG A 104 -8.16 15.04 -6.55
N LEU A 105 -8.30 14.05 -5.67
CA LEU A 105 -7.22 13.12 -5.35
C LEU A 105 -6.79 12.32 -6.59
N PHE A 106 -7.75 11.85 -7.38
CA PHE A 106 -7.48 11.16 -8.65
C PHE A 106 -6.60 12.01 -9.58
N PHE A 107 -7.01 13.24 -9.91
CA PHE A 107 -6.25 14.09 -10.82
C PHE A 107 -4.88 14.46 -10.27
N VAL A 108 -4.75 14.68 -8.95
CA VAL A 108 -3.45 14.94 -8.32
C VAL A 108 -2.53 13.72 -8.43
N LEU A 109 -3.00 12.52 -8.06
CA LEU A 109 -2.19 11.30 -8.14
C LEU A 109 -1.80 10.99 -9.59
N TRP A 110 -2.74 11.13 -10.53
CA TRP A 110 -2.49 10.91 -11.94
C TRP A 110 -1.43 11.88 -12.49
N ALA A 111 -1.61 13.19 -12.26
CA ALA A 111 -0.66 14.20 -12.74
C ALA A 111 0.74 14.02 -12.13
N VAL A 112 0.83 13.83 -10.81
CA VAL A 112 2.13 13.68 -10.14
C VAL A 112 2.85 12.41 -10.59
N ALA A 113 2.14 11.30 -10.77
CA ALA A 113 2.74 10.05 -11.27
C ALA A 113 3.19 10.15 -12.73
N THR A 114 2.42 10.83 -13.58
CA THR A 114 2.85 11.08 -14.95
C THR A 114 4.08 11.98 -14.97
N LEU A 115 4.12 13.05 -14.18
CA LEU A 115 5.26 13.97 -14.13
C LEU A 115 6.51 13.36 -13.50
N SER A 116 6.35 12.45 -12.52
CA SER A 116 7.50 11.80 -11.87
C SER A 116 8.26 10.88 -12.84
N THR A 117 7.67 10.45 -13.97
CA THR A 117 8.42 9.75 -15.04
C THR A 117 9.60 10.54 -15.55
N LEU A 118 9.49 11.87 -15.59
CA LEU A 118 10.58 12.76 -16.02
C LEU A 118 11.68 12.85 -14.97
N ALA A 119 11.34 12.71 -13.70
CA ALA A 119 12.30 12.74 -12.60
C ALA A 119 13.26 11.53 -12.63
N LEU A 120 12.90 10.45 -13.33
CA LEU A 120 13.74 9.28 -13.52
C LEU A 120 14.84 9.48 -14.59
N PHE A 121 14.65 10.39 -15.55
CA PHE A 121 15.58 10.55 -16.69
C PHE A 121 17.02 10.88 -16.28
N PRO A 122 17.28 11.83 -15.36
CA PRO A 122 18.65 12.13 -14.95
C PRO A 122 19.37 10.91 -14.39
N TYR A 123 18.65 10.07 -13.64
CA TYR A 123 19.21 8.83 -13.09
C TYR A 123 19.55 7.83 -14.20
N LEU A 124 18.65 7.61 -15.16
CA LEU A 124 18.90 6.69 -16.29
C LEU A 124 20.10 7.11 -17.14
N ILE A 125 20.26 8.42 -17.37
CA ILE A 125 21.41 8.98 -18.11
C ILE A 125 22.70 8.76 -17.31
N ALA A 126 22.71 9.15 -16.04
CA ALA A 126 23.89 9.01 -15.18
C ALA A 126 24.27 7.55 -14.90
N ALA A 127 23.32 6.62 -14.92
CA ALA A 127 23.54 5.19 -14.82
C ALA A 127 24.03 4.55 -16.13
N GLY A 128 24.16 5.30 -17.22
CA GLY A 128 24.52 4.78 -18.55
C GLY A 128 23.42 3.96 -19.22
N MET A 129 22.20 3.94 -18.67
CA MET A 129 21.06 3.18 -19.20
C MET A 129 20.31 3.92 -20.33
N LEU A 130 20.57 5.22 -20.48
CA LEU A 130 20.03 6.07 -21.54
C LEU A 130 21.13 6.96 -22.11
N ASN A 131 21.57 6.68 -23.33
CA ASN A 131 22.55 7.51 -24.04
C ASN A 131 21.86 8.50 -24.98
N LEU A 132 21.89 9.79 -24.63
CA LEU A 132 21.24 10.85 -25.40
C LEU A 132 21.83 11.03 -26.81
N ALA A 133 23.11 10.74 -27.01
CA ALA A 133 23.79 10.91 -28.30
C ALA A 133 23.42 9.83 -29.32
N GLN A 134 22.89 8.69 -28.88
CA GLN A 134 22.54 7.54 -29.72
C GLN A 134 21.03 7.41 -29.93
N LEU A 135 20.25 8.44 -29.54
CA LEU A 135 18.80 8.38 -29.68
C LEU A 135 18.39 8.47 -31.16
N PRO A 136 17.56 7.53 -31.66
CA PRO A 136 17.09 7.57 -33.04
C PRO A 136 16.04 8.67 -33.29
N ILE A 137 15.51 9.28 -32.23
CA ILE A 137 14.47 10.32 -32.25
C ILE A 137 14.82 11.45 -31.26
N PRO A 138 14.37 12.68 -31.49
CA PRO A 138 14.69 13.81 -30.61
C PRO A 138 14.16 13.61 -29.19
N LEU A 139 14.90 14.12 -28.19
CA LEU A 139 14.54 14.00 -26.77
C LEU A 139 13.11 14.50 -26.47
N SER A 140 12.66 15.55 -27.15
CA SER A 140 11.30 16.07 -26.97
C SER A 140 10.22 15.05 -27.38
N ALA A 141 10.49 14.20 -28.38
CA ALA A 141 9.58 13.13 -28.78
C ALA A 141 9.55 12.02 -27.72
N ILE A 142 10.70 11.63 -27.17
CA ILE A 142 10.77 10.64 -26.09
C ILE A 142 10.03 11.14 -24.85
N ILE A 143 10.24 12.40 -24.45
CA ILE A 143 9.51 13.01 -23.32
C ILE A 143 8.00 12.95 -23.56
N ARG A 144 7.53 13.30 -24.76
CA ARG A 144 6.10 13.21 -25.10
C ARG A 144 5.59 11.76 -25.04
N VAL A 145 6.35 10.80 -25.55
CA VAL A 145 5.98 9.37 -25.51
C VAL A 145 5.93 8.87 -24.08
N GLU A 146 6.92 9.17 -23.25
CA GLU A 146 6.97 8.73 -21.85
C GLU A 146 5.84 9.35 -21.01
N LEU A 147 5.55 10.65 -21.20
CA LEU A 147 4.40 11.30 -20.55
C LEU A 147 3.07 10.69 -21.02
N THR A 148 2.92 10.42 -22.32
CA THR A 148 1.69 9.83 -22.86
C THR A 148 1.50 8.42 -22.32
N LYS A 149 2.55 7.59 -22.36
CA LYS A 149 2.57 6.24 -21.80
C LYS A 149 2.28 6.26 -20.30
N GLY A 150 2.94 7.14 -19.54
CA GLY A 150 2.71 7.33 -18.11
C GLY A 150 1.26 7.71 -17.83
N ALA A 151 0.70 8.66 -18.58
CA ALA A 151 -0.71 9.06 -18.43
C ALA A 151 -1.67 7.90 -18.72
N LEU A 152 -1.44 7.15 -19.80
CA LEU A 152 -2.27 6.00 -20.20
C LEU A 152 -2.20 4.83 -19.21
N ILE A 153 -1.08 4.67 -18.50
CA ILE A 153 -0.91 3.61 -17.50
C ILE A 153 -1.44 4.07 -16.14
N PHE A 154 -0.93 5.18 -15.60
CA PHE A 154 -1.22 5.59 -14.22
C PHE A 154 -2.65 6.08 -14.03
N GLY A 155 -3.27 6.67 -15.06
CA GLY A 155 -4.65 7.16 -14.99
C GLY A 155 -5.64 6.03 -14.70
N PRO A 156 -5.78 5.03 -15.58
CA PRO A 156 -6.68 3.90 -15.35
C PRO A 156 -6.38 3.15 -14.05
N VAL A 157 -5.10 2.94 -13.72
CA VAL A 157 -4.71 2.23 -12.49
C VAL A 157 -5.07 3.02 -11.24
N ALA A 158 -4.80 4.33 -11.21
CA ALA A 158 -5.18 5.19 -10.08
C ALA A 158 -6.71 5.29 -9.95
N LEU A 159 -7.44 5.38 -11.05
CA LEU A 159 -8.90 5.44 -11.05
C LEU A 159 -9.50 4.15 -10.48
N LEU A 160 -9.10 3.00 -11.02
CA LEU A 160 -9.54 1.69 -10.56
C LEU A 160 -9.11 1.46 -9.11
N GLY A 161 -7.87 1.78 -8.78
CA GLY A 161 -7.31 1.61 -7.45
C GLY A 161 -8.04 2.43 -6.39
N LEU A 162 -8.32 3.72 -6.64
CA LEU A 162 -9.13 4.54 -5.74
C LEU A 162 -10.55 4.01 -5.59
N PHE A 163 -11.17 3.58 -6.70
CA PHE A 163 -12.50 3.00 -6.71
C PHE A 163 -12.57 1.72 -5.86
N LEU A 164 -11.58 0.82 -5.98
CA LEU A 164 -11.52 -0.41 -5.21
C LEU A 164 -11.08 -0.19 -3.76
N ALA A 165 -10.18 0.76 -3.51
CA ALA A 165 -9.65 1.07 -2.18
C ALA A 165 -10.79 1.44 -1.20
N GLU A 166 -11.73 2.27 -1.64
CA GLU A 166 -12.88 2.68 -0.82
C GLU A 166 -13.80 1.51 -0.42
N ARG A 167 -13.79 0.43 -1.20
CA ARG A 167 -14.60 -0.79 -1.00
C ARG A 167 -13.94 -1.77 -0.03
N VAL A 168 -12.61 -1.77 0.04
CA VAL A 168 -11.83 -2.64 0.93
C VAL A 168 -11.31 -1.91 2.18
N GLY A 169 -11.68 -0.64 2.36
CA GLY A 169 -11.29 0.16 3.52
C GLY A 169 -9.87 0.73 3.44
N PHE A 170 -9.27 0.76 2.25
CA PHE A 170 -7.98 1.38 1.98
C PHE A 170 -8.17 2.80 1.41
N GLY A 171 -7.06 3.52 1.21
CA GLY A 171 -7.06 4.81 0.51
C GLY A 171 -5.92 5.72 0.95
N ALA A 172 -6.04 7.00 0.59
CA ALA A 172 -5.14 8.07 0.96
C ALA A 172 -5.82 9.02 1.98
N PRO A 173 -5.88 8.65 3.27
CA PRO A 173 -6.66 9.38 4.28
C PRO A 173 -6.20 10.82 4.52
N TYR A 174 -4.94 11.14 4.31
CA TYR A 174 -4.36 12.45 4.65
C TYR A 174 -4.45 13.42 3.47
N LEU A 175 -3.96 13.01 2.29
CA LEU A 175 -4.08 13.78 1.04
C LEU A 175 -5.55 13.97 0.66
N GLY A 176 -6.36 12.91 0.82
CA GLY A 176 -7.79 12.99 0.54
C GLY A 176 -8.52 14.00 1.43
N ALA A 177 -8.15 14.11 2.71
CA ALA A 177 -8.70 15.10 3.63
C ALA A 177 -8.22 16.52 3.27
N TRP A 178 -6.91 16.68 3.04
CA TRP A 178 -6.29 17.97 2.70
C TRP A 178 -6.86 18.57 1.41
N LEU A 179 -6.92 17.82 0.31
CA LEU A 179 -7.44 18.28 -0.98
C LEU A 179 -8.93 18.65 -0.95
N ASN A 180 -9.69 18.07 -0.01
CA ASN A 180 -11.10 18.36 0.18
C ASN A 180 -11.36 19.37 1.30
N ARG A 181 -10.33 20.02 1.84
CA ARG A 181 -10.42 20.99 2.95
C ARG A 181 -11.18 20.41 4.16
N ARG A 182 -11.00 19.11 4.41
CA ARG A 182 -11.51 18.42 5.60
C ARG A 182 -10.41 18.39 6.66
N PRO A 183 -10.77 18.31 7.96
CA PRO A 183 -9.78 18.10 9.02
C PRO A 183 -8.92 16.87 8.72
N VAL A 184 -7.60 17.05 8.72
CA VAL A 184 -6.66 15.94 8.51
C VAL A 184 -6.77 14.99 9.70
N PRO A 185 -6.92 13.66 9.47
CA PRO A 185 -7.00 12.70 10.56
C PRO A 185 -5.80 12.78 11.51
N GLU A 186 -6.06 12.61 12.80
CA GLU A 186 -4.99 12.50 13.80
C GLU A 186 -4.02 11.36 13.46
N GLY A 187 -2.78 11.49 13.90
CA GLY A 187 -1.76 10.45 13.73
C GLY A 187 -0.93 10.52 12.44
N LEU A 188 -1.12 11.54 11.58
CA LEU A 188 -0.27 11.76 10.40
C LEU A 188 1.22 11.70 10.75
N ARG A 189 1.66 12.44 11.77
CA ARG A 189 3.07 12.46 12.21
C ARG A 189 3.56 11.05 12.58
N ARG A 190 2.76 10.28 13.32
CA ARG A 190 3.13 8.91 13.71
C ARG A 190 3.22 7.99 12.50
N SER A 191 2.26 8.08 11.58
CA SER A 191 2.27 7.29 10.34
C SER A 191 3.49 7.61 9.47
N LEU A 192 3.84 8.89 9.33
CA LEU A 192 5.04 9.31 8.59
C LEU A 192 6.32 8.85 9.29
N LEU A 193 6.44 9.00 10.60
CA LEU A 193 7.63 8.53 11.33
C LEU A 193 7.79 7.01 11.23
N THR A 194 6.70 6.24 11.37
CA THR A 194 6.73 4.78 11.15
C THR A 194 7.13 4.45 9.71
N ALA A 195 6.60 5.17 8.73
CA ALA A 195 6.93 4.97 7.32
C ALA A 195 8.41 5.23 7.04
N LEU A 196 8.94 6.38 7.49
CA LEU A 196 10.34 6.75 7.32
C LEU A 196 11.28 5.75 8.02
N ALA A 197 10.95 5.32 9.23
CA ALA A 197 11.76 4.35 9.97
C ALA A 197 11.75 2.97 9.30
N LEU A 198 10.57 2.47 8.92
CA LEU A 198 10.46 1.15 8.29
C LEU A 198 11.06 1.13 6.88
N GLY A 199 10.84 2.20 6.10
CA GLY A 199 11.44 2.39 4.78
C GLY A 199 12.96 2.50 4.86
N GLY A 200 13.48 3.40 5.70
CA GLY A 200 14.93 3.52 5.91
C GLY A 200 15.57 2.20 6.38
N THR A 201 14.90 1.45 7.24
CA THR A 201 15.36 0.12 7.68
C THR A 201 15.34 -0.88 6.52
N ALA A 202 14.28 -0.91 5.71
CA ALA A 202 14.20 -1.79 4.55
C ALA A 202 15.30 -1.47 3.52
N GLY A 203 15.53 -0.18 3.22
CA GLY A 203 16.63 0.26 2.37
C GLY A 203 18.01 -0.14 2.92
N ALA A 204 18.22 -0.01 4.23
CA ALA A 204 19.47 -0.43 4.87
C ALA A 204 19.68 -1.95 4.81
N ILE A 205 18.62 -2.75 4.99
CA ILE A 205 18.67 -4.21 4.85
C ILE A 205 19.01 -4.58 3.40
N VAL A 206 18.35 -3.94 2.42
CA VAL A 206 18.63 -4.17 1.00
C VAL A 206 20.08 -3.84 0.66
N LEU A 207 20.59 -2.69 1.12
CA LEU A 207 21.98 -2.29 0.94
C LEU A 207 22.94 -3.30 1.55
N ALA A 208 22.69 -3.73 2.80
CA ALA A 208 23.54 -4.68 3.49
C ALA A 208 23.56 -6.04 2.78
N LEU A 209 22.40 -6.56 2.36
CA LEU A 209 22.31 -7.81 1.61
C LEU A 209 23.01 -7.72 0.26
N ASP A 210 22.84 -6.59 -0.45
CA ASP A 210 23.48 -6.40 -1.73
C ASP A 210 25.01 -6.39 -1.59
N LEU A 211 25.54 -5.61 -0.63
CA LEU A 211 26.98 -5.52 -0.40
C LEU A 211 27.59 -6.81 0.16
N ALA A 212 26.89 -7.52 1.04
CA ALA A 212 27.44 -8.69 1.71
C ALA A 212 27.29 -10.00 0.93
N VAL A 213 26.25 -10.12 0.09
CA VAL A 213 25.89 -11.38 -0.57
C VAL A 213 26.02 -11.26 -2.08
N PHE A 214 25.30 -10.33 -2.68
CA PHE A 214 25.11 -10.32 -4.13
C PHE A 214 26.26 -9.66 -4.89
N ASN A 215 26.78 -8.54 -4.39
CA ASN A 215 27.88 -7.83 -5.04
C ASN A 215 29.15 -8.71 -5.10
N PRO A 216 29.60 -9.38 -4.02
CA PRO A 216 30.73 -10.31 -4.10
C PRO A 216 30.49 -11.45 -5.10
N ALA A 217 29.28 -12.04 -5.08
CA ALA A 217 28.91 -13.14 -5.95
C ALA A 217 28.79 -12.75 -7.44
N LEU A 218 28.57 -11.48 -7.74
CA LEU A 218 28.41 -10.95 -9.09
C LEU A 218 29.58 -10.07 -9.54
N SER A 219 30.63 -9.94 -8.72
CA SER A 219 31.77 -9.04 -8.95
C SER A 219 32.47 -9.26 -10.29
N ALA A 220 32.50 -10.50 -10.79
CA ALA A 220 33.08 -10.82 -12.11
C ALA A 220 32.22 -10.28 -13.29
N GLN A 221 30.92 -10.06 -13.08
CA GLN A 221 30.00 -9.50 -14.08
C GLN A 221 29.78 -8.00 -13.88
N LEU A 222 29.83 -7.55 -12.63
CA LEU A 222 29.76 -6.15 -12.24
C LEU A 222 31.12 -5.50 -12.54
N GLY A 223 31.26 -4.92 -13.74
CA GLY A 223 32.35 -3.99 -14.02
C GLY A 223 32.30 -2.75 -13.12
N ALA A 224 33.05 -1.70 -13.46
CA ALA A 224 32.91 -0.40 -12.79
C ALA A 224 31.52 0.19 -13.06
N VAL A 225 30.53 -0.16 -12.24
CA VAL A 225 29.17 0.38 -12.34
C VAL A 225 29.25 1.86 -12.01
N THR A 226 28.94 2.70 -12.99
CA THR A 226 28.88 4.14 -12.79
C THR A 226 27.75 4.44 -11.82
N GLN A 227 28.12 4.89 -10.62
CA GLN A 227 27.15 5.27 -9.60
C GLN A 227 26.53 6.61 -9.99
N PRO A 228 25.19 6.72 -10.14
CA PRO A 228 24.53 7.99 -10.39
C PRO A 228 24.75 9.00 -9.25
N PRO A 229 24.79 10.31 -9.53
CA PRO A 229 24.98 11.31 -8.50
C PRO A 229 23.77 11.36 -7.55
N PRO A 230 23.95 11.72 -6.26
CA PRO A 230 22.89 11.63 -5.26
C PRO A 230 21.65 12.47 -5.59
N TRP A 231 21.83 13.62 -6.26
CA TRP A 231 20.71 14.47 -6.68
C TRP A 231 19.83 13.79 -7.74
N ALA A 232 20.42 12.99 -8.64
CA ALA A 232 19.68 12.24 -9.65
C ALA A 232 18.93 11.08 -8.99
N GLY A 233 19.56 10.44 -8.00
CA GLY A 233 18.91 9.44 -7.14
C GLY A 233 17.70 10.00 -6.40
N LEU A 234 17.83 11.19 -5.81
CA LEU A 234 16.73 11.87 -5.11
C LEU A 234 15.54 12.17 -6.02
N LEU A 235 15.79 12.59 -7.27
CA LEU A 235 14.72 12.80 -8.24
C LEU A 235 14.05 11.49 -8.64
N ALA A 236 14.82 10.42 -8.88
CA ALA A 236 14.29 9.10 -9.16
C ALA A 236 13.44 8.56 -7.99
N SER A 237 13.73 8.92 -6.74
CA SER A 237 12.93 8.52 -5.58
C SER A 237 11.47 8.98 -5.66
N PHE A 238 11.15 10.08 -6.36
CA PHE A 238 9.76 10.49 -6.58
C PHE A 238 9.02 9.57 -7.55
N TYR A 239 9.72 9.00 -8.53
CA TYR A 239 9.14 8.00 -9.41
C TYR A 239 8.78 6.73 -8.64
N GLY A 240 9.73 6.18 -7.86
CA GLY A 240 9.49 5.02 -6.99
C GLY A 240 8.34 5.27 -6.01
N ALA A 241 8.45 6.36 -5.25
CA ALA A 241 7.48 6.69 -4.20
C ALA A 241 6.06 6.94 -4.69
N VAL A 242 5.86 7.45 -5.92
CA VAL A 242 4.51 7.77 -6.42
C VAL A 242 4.05 6.75 -7.45
N SER A 243 4.80 6.58 -8.52
CA SER A 243 4.34 5.82 -9.69
C SER A 243 4.30 4.33 -9.41
N GLU A 244 5.35 3.79 -8.79
CA GLU A 244 5.38 2.37 -8.46
C GLU A 244 4.36 2.03 -7.37
N GLU A 245 4.16 2.92 -6.39
CA GLU A 245 3.11 2.74 -5.36
C GLU A 245 1.70 2.80 -5.96
N ILE A 246 1.44 3.66 -6.95
CA ILE A 246 0.15 3.64 -7.66
C ILE A 246 -0.06 2.29 -8.34
N LEU A 247 0.97 1.76 -9.02
CA LEU A 247 0.85 0.47 -9.71
C LEU A 247 0.65 -0.69 -8.74
N LEU A 248 1.49 -0.76 -7.70
CA LEU A 248 1.62 -1.95 -6.87
C LEU A 248 0.67 -1.93 -5.68
N ARG A 249 0.53 -0.80 -4.99
CA ARG A 249 -0.26 -0.70 -3.75
C ARG A 249 -1.67 -0.29 -4.08
N LEU A 250 -1.84 0.89 -4.67
CA LEU A 250 -3.17 1.41 -5.01
C LEU A 250 -3.84 0.55 -6.09
N GLY A 251 -3.09 0.09 -7.10
CA GLY A 251 -3.57 -0.76 -8.18
C GLY A 251 -3.64 -2.24 -7.77
N LEU A 252 -2.53 -2.95 -7.93
CA LEU A 252 -2.46 -4.41 -7.85
C LEU A 252 -2.88 -4.96 -6.48
N MET A 253 -2.25 -4.52 -5.39
CA MET A 253 -2.56 -5.02 -4.04
C MET A 253 -4.02 -4.78 -3.69
N THR A 254 -4.55 -3.58 -3.95
CA THR A 254 -5.96 -3.26 -3.71
C THR A 254 -6.89 -4.14 -4.55
N ALA A 255 -6.58 -4.36 -5.83
CA ALA A 255 -7.35 -5.23 -6.71
C ALA A 255 -7.37 -6.68 -6.22
N VAL A 256 -6.24 -7.21 -5.74
CA VAL A 256 -6.15 -8.57 -5.17
C VAL A 256 -6.96 -8.66 -3.86
N VAL A 257 -6.84 -7.68 -2.96
CA VAL A 257 -7.65 -7.65 -1.73
C VAL A 257 -9.14 -7.63 -2.06
N TRP A 258 -9.55 -6.83 -3.04
CA TRP A 258 -10.93 -6.77 -3.49
C TRP A 258 -11.41 -8.09 -4.11
N ALA A 259 -10.62 -8.69 -5.00
CA ALA A 259 -10.95 -9.96 -5.66
C ALA A 259 -11.10 -11.12 -4.66
N THR A 260 -10.23 -11.20 -3.66
CA THR A 260 -10.38 -12.21 -2.58
C THR A 260 -11.62 -11.99 -1.72
N GLY A 261 -12.16 -10.77 -1.70
CA GLY A 261 -13.44 -10.40 -1.09
C GLY A 261 -14.65 -10.97 -1.83
N LEU A 262 -14.55 -11.17 -3.15
CA LEU A 262 -15.62 -11.76 -3.98
C LEU A 262 -15.87 -13.22 -3.63
N VAL A 263 -14.82 -13.96 -3.27
CA VAL A 263 -14.92 -15.40 -2.95
C VAL A 263 -15.67 -15.64 -1.65
N LYS A 264 -15.46 -14.78 -0.64
CA LYS A 264 -16.18 -14.87 0.65
C LYS A 264 -16.21 -13.51 1.33
N ALA A 265 -17.38 -12.94 1.54
CA ALA A 265 -17.49 -11.69 2.30
C ALA A 265 -17.05 -11.90 3.77
N ALA A 266 -16.27 -10.96 4.31
CA ALA A 266 -15.98 -10.96 5.74
C ALA A 266 -17.24 -10.51 6.52
N PRO A 267 -17.46 -11.01 7.74
CA PRO A 267 -18.66 -10.69 8.53
C PRO A 267 -18.85 -9.19 8.81
N ASP A 268 -17.76 -8.43 8.88
CA ASP A 268 -17.72 -6.99 9.15
C ASP A 268 -17.53 -6.13 7.88
N GLY A 269 -17.42 -6.77 6.71
CA GLY A 269 -17.14 -6.13 5.43
C GLY A 269 -15.69 -5.66 5.23
N GLN A 270 -14.76 -6.00 6.13
CA GLN A 270 -13.34 -5.67 6.02
C GLN A 270 -12.50 -6.87 5.57
N PRO A 271 -11.43 -6.70 4.78
CA PRO A 271 -10.59 -7.81 4.40
C PRO A 271 -9.90 -8.44 5.63
N THR A 272 -9.87 -9.76 5.70
CA THR A 272 -9.15 -10.47 6.77
C THR A 272 -7.65 -10.25 6.63
N ALA A 273 -6.91 -10.29 7.74
CA ALA A 273 -5.45 -10.13 7.75
C ALA A 273 -4.75 -11.07 6.76
N VAL A 274 -5.20 -12.32 6.68
CA VAL A 274 -4.65 -13.33 5.75
C VAL A 274 -4.77 -12.87 4.29
N ARG A 275 -5.92 -12.32 3.89
CA ARG A 275 -6.12 -11.83 2.52
C ARG A 275 -5.20 -10.66 2.19
N VAL A 276 -5.04 -9.76 3.15
CA VAL A 276 -4.15 -8.60 2.95
C VAL A 276 -2.70 -9.06 2.85
N TRP A 277 -2.25 -10.00 3.68
CA TRP A 277 -0.90 -10.57 3.57
C TRP A 277 -0.66 -11.31 2.24
N ILE A 278 -1.64 -12.06 1.74
CA ILE A 278 -1.56 -12.67 0.40
C ILE A 278 -1.39 -11.59 -0.68
N ALA A 279 -2.17 -10.52 -0.62
CA ALA A 279 -2.06 -9.41 -1.56
C ALA A 279 -0.70 -8.69 -1.46
N ILE A 280 -0.18 -8.51 -0.25
CA ILE A 280 1.17 -7.95 -0.01
C ILE A 280 2.22 -8.87 -0.65
N ALA A 281 2.14 -10.18 -0.44
CA ALA A 281 3.10 -11.14 -1.00
C ALA A 281 3.08 -11.10 -2.54
N ILE A 282 1.89 -11.14 -3.15
CA ILE A 282 1.73 -11.07 -4.61
C ILE A 282 2.29 -9.76 -5.16
N ALA A 283 1.94 -8.62 -4.55
CA ALA A 283 2.44 -7.31 -4.98
C ALA A 283 3.96 -7.18 -4.81
N SER A 284 4.54 -7.78 -3.77
CA SER A 284 5.99 -7.78 -3.53
C SER A 284 6.76 -8.62 -4.55
N VAL A 285 6.22 -9.77 -4.94
CA VAL A 285 6.78 -10.57 -6.04
C VAL A 285 6.66 -9.82 -7.37
N ALA A 286 5.49 -9.24 -7.66
CA ALA A 286 5.29 -8.43 -8.85
C ALA A 286 6.24 -7.23 -8.91
N PHE A 287 6.57 -6.63 -7.75
CA PHE A 287 7.55 -5.55 -7.66
C PHE A 287 8.95 -5.98 -8.11
N GLY A 288 9.43 -7.13 -7.62
CA GLY A 288 10.71 -7.69 -8.06
C GLY A 288 10.71 -8.12 -9.52
N LEU A 289 9.61 -8.71 -10.00
CA LEU A 289 9.47 -9.05 -11.42
C LEU A 289 9.48 -7.80 -12.32
N GLY A 290 8.86 -6.71 -11.87
CA GLY A 290 8.84 -5.42 -12.57
C GLY A 290 10.24 -4.82 -12.78
N HIS A 291 11.23 -5.23 -11.98
CA HIS A 291 12.62 -4.78 -12.08
C HIS A 291 13.47 -5.61 -13.04
N LEU A 292 13.00 -6.77 -13.50
CA LEU A 292 13.78 -7.63 -14.40
C LEU A 292 14.14 -6.96 -15.74
N PRO A 293 13.26 -6.19 -16.42
CA PRO A 293 13.63 -5.51 -17.66
C PRO A 293 14.77 -4.51 -17.51
N ALA A 294 14.85 -3.79 -16.39
CA ALA A 294 15.96 -2.89 -16.09
C ALA A 294 17.23 -3.66 -15.71
N THR A 295 17.06 -4.74 -14.94
CA THR A 295 18.18 -5.63 -14.53
C THR A 295 18.86 -6.26 -15.74
N ALA A 296 18.08 -6.70 -16.74
CA ALA A 296 18.57 -7.31 -17.98
C ALA A 296 19.43 -6.37 -18.84
N LYS A 297 19.39 -5.05 -18.60
CA LYS A 297 20.25 -4.08 -19.30
C LYS A 297 21.68 -4.04 -18.73
N VAL A 298 21.88 -4.56 -17.53
CA VAL A 298 23.16 -4.46 -16.80
C VAL A 298 23.74 -5.84 -16.51
N LEU A 299 22.90 -6.84 -16.26
CA LEU A 299 23.29 -8.19 -15.91
C LEU A 299 22.52 -9.21 -16.74
N GLU A 300 23.17 -10.34 -17.03
CA GLU A 300 22.49 -11.51 -17.58
C GLU A 300 21.49 -12.07 -16.57
N LEU A 301 20.27 -12.43 -17.02
CA LEU A 301 19.22 -12.96 -16.16
C LEU A 301 19.45 -14.42 -15.78
N THR A 302 20.45 -14.66 -14.92
CA THR A 302 20.68 -15.95 -14.28
C THR A 302 19.71 -16.18 -13.11
N PRO A 303 19.52 -17.43 -12.63
CA PRO A 303 18.70 -17.69 -11.44
C PRO A 303 19.13 -16.88 -10.21
N LEU A 304 20.44 -16.63 -10.04
CA LEU A 304 20.98 -15.79 -8.98
C LEU A 304 20.53 -14.33 -9.12
N VAL A 305 20.61 -13.76 -10.34
CA VAL A 305 20.21 -12.38 -10.63
C VAL A 305 18.71 -12.19 -10.49
N ILE A 306 17.91 -13.17 -10.93
CA ILE A 306 16.46 -13.17 -10.72
C ILE A 306 16.14 -13.24 -9.22
N GLY A 307 16.80 -14.14 -8.48
CA GLY A 307 16.67 -14.25 -7.03
C GLY A 307 17.02 -12.95 -6.30
N ARG A 308 18.09 -12.29 -6.72
CA ARG A 308 18.49 -10.95 -6.24
C ARG A 308 17.38 -9.93 -6.47
N ALA A 309 16.88 -9.81 -7.70
CA ALA A 309 15.83 -8.85 -8.03
C ALA A 309 14.54 -9.10 -7.23
N LEU A 310 14.14 -10.36 -7.08
CA LEU A 310 12.96 -10.72 -6.28
C LEU A 310 13.16 -10.43 -4.80
N LEU A 311 14.32 -10.75 -4.23
CA LEU A 311 14.58 -10.57 -2.79
C LEU A 311 14.74 -9.10 -2.42
N LEU A 312 15.61 -8.38 -3.14
CA LEU A 312 15.95 -6.99 -2.83
C LEU A 312 14.79 -6.03 -3.07
N ASN A 313 13.86 -6.35 -3.98
CA ASN A 313 12.61 -5.59 -4.13
C ASN A 313 11.48 -6.16 -3.25
N GLY A 314 11.48 -7.45 -2.97
CA GLY A 314 10.44 -8.10 -2.17
C GLY A 314 10.45 -7.64 -0.71
N ILE A 315 11.62 -7.46 -0.09
CA ILE A 315 11.77 -6.95 1.29
C ILE A 315 11.08 -5.58 1.46
N PRO A 316 11.45 -4.53 0.69
CA PRO A 316 10.74 -3.25 0.71
C PRO A 316 9.29 -3.40 0.23
N GLY A 317 9.06 -4.28 -0.75
CA GLY A 317 7.75 -4.80 -1.18
C GLY A 317 6.77 -4.98 -0.03
N ILE A 318 7.17 -5.86 0.90
CA ILE A 318 6.42 -6.27 2.08
C ILE A 318 6.22 -5.09 3.03
N ALA A 319 7.29 -4.31 3.27
CA ALA A 319 7.24 -3.15 4.15
C ALA A 319 6.22 -2.11 3.69
N TYR A 320 6.24 -1.70 2.42
CA TYR A 320 5.31 -0.66 1.93
C TYR A 320 3.89 -1.21 1.81
N GLY A 321 3.72 -2.50 1.50
CA GLY A 321 2.41 -3.15 1.53
C GLY A 321 1.79 -3.12 2.94
N TRP A 322 2.58 -3.39 3.97
CA TRP A 322 2.14 -3.28 5.36
C TRP A 322 1.84 -1.83 5.76
N LEU A 323 2.67 -0.86 5.33
CA LEU A 323 2.41 0.57 5.55
C LEU A 323 1.11 1.01 4.88
N TYR A 324 0.86 0.60 3.65
CA TYR A 324 -0.38 0.91 2.95
C TYR A 324 -1.60 0.38 3.72
N TRP A 325 -1.52 -0.86 4.20
CA TRP A 325 -2.60 -1.48 4.97
C TRP A 325 -2.86 -0.81 6.32
N ARG A 326 -1.80 -0.44 7.06
CA ARG A 326 -1.93 0.02 8.45
C ARG A 326 -1.93 1.54 8.63
N HIS A 327 -1.35 2.25 7.68
CA HIS A 327 -1.08 3.69 7.77
C HIS A 327 -1.57 4.49 6.55
N GLY A 328 -2.08 3.83 5.51
CA GLY A 328 -2.63 4.49 4.32
C GLY A 328 -1.61 4.69 3.21
N PHE A 329 -2.10 5.12 2.04
CA PHE A 329 -1.31 5.21 0.82
C PHE A 329 -0.10 6.14 0.96
N GLU A 330 -0.25 7.26 1.65
CA GLU A 330 0.82 8.23 1.89
C GLU A 330 1.98 7.65 2.69
N ALA A 331 1.69 6.74 3.63
CA ALA A 331 2.73 6.07 4.40
C ALA A 331 3.52 5.09 3.54
N ALA A 332 2.88 4.41 2.57
CA ALA A 332 3.58 3.57 1.61
C ALA A 332 4.51 4.39 0.72
N MET A 333 4.02 5.53 0.19
CA MET A 333 4.84 6.47 -0.59
C MET A 333 6.04 6.99 0.22
N ALA A 334 5.82 7.41 1.47
CA ALA A 334 6.88 7.92 2.34
C ALA A 334 7.90 6.83 2.71
N GLY A 335 7.46 5.59 2.94
CA GLY A 335 8.34 4.47 3.21
C GLY A 335 9.20 4.10 2.00
N HIS A 336 8.61 4.09 0.81
CA HIS A 336 9.36 3.87 -0.43
C HIS A 336 10.40 4.96 -0.66
N PHE A 337 9.98 6.23 -0.60
CA PHE A 337 10.89 7.36 -0.71
C PHE A 337 12.07 7.26 0.26
N ALA A 338 11.83 6.85 1.52
CA ALA A 338 12.88 6.69 2.51
C ALA A 338 13.89 5.59 2.15
N SER A 339 13.44 4.44 1.63
CA SER A 339 14.36 3.40 1.14
C SER A 339 15.22 3.90 -0.02
N ASP A 340 14.60 4.62 -0.97
CA ASP A 340 15.32 5.15 -2.14
C ASP A 340 16.34 6.20 -1.73
N VAL A 341 16.05 7.04 -0.73
CA VAL A 341 17.04 7.96 -0.18
C VAL A 341 18.23 7.20 0.40
N VAL A 342 18.01 6.09 1.11
CA VAL A 342 19.13 5.26 1.61
C VAL A 342 19.95 4.70 0.44
N LEU A 343 19.28 4.11 -0.55
CA LEU A 343 19.93 3.36 -1.63
C LEU A 343 20.56 4.25 -2.72
N HIS A 344 19.91 5.36 -3.07
CA HIS A 344 20.27 6.19 -4.23
C HIS A 344 20.80 7.57 -3.87
N VAL A 345 20.75 7.96 -2.59
CA VAL A 345 21.31 9.24 -2.11
C VAL A 345 22.43 8.99 -1.10
N LEU A 346 22.14 8.32 0.02
CA LEU A 346 23.12 8.15 1.11
C LEU A 346 24.24 7.20 0.71
N ALA A 347 23.93 6.01 0.20
CA ALA A 347 24.96 5.03 -0.17
C ALA A 347 25.93 5.57 -1.25
N PRO A 348 25.46 6.20 -2.35
CA PRO A 348 26.37 6.80 -3.33
C PRO A 348 27.14 8.02 -2.80
N SER A 349 26.61 8.74 -1.80
CA SER A 349 27.32 9.86 -1.17
C SER A 349 28.48 9.36 -0.32
N ILE A 350 28.23 8.35 0.52
CA ILE A 350 29.25 7.74 1.38
C ILE A 350 30.36 7.11 0.53
N SER A 351 30.00 6.36 -0.52
CA SER A 351 30.96 5.73 -1.42
C SER A 351 31.93 6.73 -2.04
N ARG A 352 31.43 7.90 -2.50
CA ARG A 352 32.27 8.98 -3.07
C ARG A 352 33.20 9.66 -2.06
N MET A 353 32.83 9.68 -0.79
CA MET A 353 33.70 10.24 0.26
C MET A 353 34.86 9.29 0.61
N ILE A 354 34.59 7.97 0.56
CA ILE A 354 35.58 6.93 0.92
C ILE A 354 36.52 6.64 -0.25
N VAL A 355 36.00 6.59 -1.47
CA VAL A 355 36.76 6.38 -2.70
C VAL A 355 36.62 7.63 -3.56
N PRO A 356 37.45 8.67 -3.33
CA PRO A 356 37.44 9.85 -4.20
C PRO A 356 37.77 9.39 -5.62
N ALA A 357 36.98 9.86 -6.59
CA ALA A 357 37.15 9.55 -8.00
C ALA A 357 38.62 9.75 -8.38
N GLN A 358 39.26 8.73 -8.95
CA GLN A 358 40.53 8.95 -9.66
C GLN A 358 40.17 9.87 -10.83
N GLY A 359 40.59 11.13 -10.70
CA GLY A 359 40.28 12.21 -11.63
C GLY A 359 40.87 12.00 -13.01
#